data_AF-A0A382JGN1-F1
#
_entry.id   AF-A0A382JGN1-F1
#
_cell.length_a   1.000
_cell.length_b   1.000
_cell.length_c   1.000
_cell.angle_alpha   90.00
_cell.angle_beta   90.00
_cell.angle_gamma   90.00
#
_symmetry.space_group_name_H-M   'P 1'
#
loop_
_entity.id
_entity.type
_entity.pdbx_description
1 polymer ?
#
loop_
_entity_poly.entity_id
_entity_poly.type
_entity_poly.pdbx_seq_one_letter_code
_entity_poly.pdbx_strand_id
1 'polypeptide(L)'
;MKDDRIGVLVVLYTPGRTTSYPDDPVKRGLRAFFLGGGDEVGNVGCILEDSTGTRLLIDYGLAPTRPPKYPAECPSVDHAIITHSHIDHMGMAPWLVGHLGTRLHGSPLTASLSEVMWRDTYKVSKIEGY
;
A
#
# COMPACT_ATOMS: atom_id res chain seq x y z
N MET A 1 26.40 -17.09 -18.19
CA MET A 1 24.96 -17.03 -18.47
C MET A 1 24.34 -16.23 -17.34
N LYS A 2 24.16 -14.92 -17.52
CA LYS A 2 23.70 -14.00 -16.47
C LYS A 2 22.17 -14.03 -16.45
N ASP A 3 21.61 -14.29 -15.27
CA ASP A 3 20.17 -14.32 -14.99
C ASP A 3 19.63 -12.88 -15.10
N ASP A 4 18.83 -12.64 -16.15
CA ASP A 4 18.31 -11.33 -16.56
C ASP A 4 16.94 -11.06 -15.92
N ARG A 5 16.80 -11.40 -14.64
CA ARG A 5 15.63 -10.99 -13.84
C ARG A 5 15.81 -9.56 -13.39
N ILE A 6 15.43 -8.64 -14.29
CA ILE A 6 15.17 -7.24 -14.00
C ILE A 6 14.08 -7.19 -12.93
N GLY A 7 14.49 -7.17 -11.67
CA GLY A 7 13.61 -6.79 -10.57
C GLY A 7 13.13 -5.38 -10.86
N VAL A 8 11.83 -5.23 -11.12
CA VAL A 8 11.19 -3.93 -11.23
C VAL A 8 11.24 -3.30 -9.84
N LEU A 9 12.32 -2.58 -9.57
CA LEU A 9 12.49 -1.74 -8.40
C LEU A 9 11.56 -0.54 -8.59
N VAL A 10 10.29 -0.70 -8.19
CA VAL A 10 9.34 0.43 -8.11
C VAL A 10 9.84 1.33 -6.98
N VAL A 11 10.40 2.49 -7.38
CA VAL A 11 10.70 3.70 -6.58
C VAL A 11 10.74 3.45 -5.06
N LEU A 12 11.94 3.07 -4.60
CA LEU A 12 12.54 3.31 -3.27
C LEU A 12 11.57 3.49 -2.08
N TYR A 13 10.78 2.46 -1.78
CA TYR A 13 10.46 2.20 -0.37
C TYR A 13 11.69 1.57 0.28
N THR A 14 12.36 2.32 1.16
CA THR A 14 13.16 1.70 2.21
C THR A 14 12.20 1.56 3.38
N PRO A 15 11.72 0.35 3.72
CA PRO A 15 10.92 0.15 4.91
C PRO A 15 11.70 0.72 6.10
N GLY A 16 11.23 1.84 6.63
CA GLY A 16 11.46 2.13 8.03
C GLY A 16 10.72 1.02 8.76
N ARG A 17 11.46 0.14 9.44
CA ARG A 17 10.98 -0.99 10.26
C ARG A 17 10.11 -0.53 11.45
N THR A 18 9.18 0.37 11.21
CA THR A 18 8.38 1.08 12.20
C THR A 18 6.95 1.06 11.69
N THR A 19 6.36 -0.14 11.69
CA THR A 19 4.91 -0.22 11.70
C THR A 19 4.40 0.50 12.96
N SER A 20 3.32 1.25 12.82
CA SER A 20 2.55 1.77 13.96
C SER A 20 1.48 0.78 14.43
N TYR A 21 1.34 -0.35 13.72
CA TYR A 21 0.32 -1.35 14.02
C TYR A 21 0.59 -2.05 15.36
N PRO A 22 -0.40 -2.17 16.26
CA PRO A 22 -0.19 -2.81 17.56
C PRO A 22 0.08 -4.31 17.44
N ASP A 23 1.04 -4.81 18.25
CA ASP A 23 1.35 -6.24 18.33
C ASP A 23 0.35 -7.04 19.19
N ASP A 24 -0.46 -6.37 20.02
CA ASP A 24 -1.41 -7.04 20.89
C ASP A 24 -2.61 -7.59 20.08
N PRO A 25 -3.04 -8.83 20.34
CA PRO A 25 -4.13 -9.45 19.59
C PRO A 25 -5.49 -8.82 19.93
N VAL A 26 -6.38 -8.76 18.94
CA VAL A 26 -7.76 -8.34 19.13
C VAL A 26 -8.49 -9.37 20.00
N LYS A 27 -8.90 -8.98 21.21
CA LYS A 27 -9.56 -9.91 22.15
C LYS A 27 -11.01 -10.23 21.79
N ARG A 28 -11.74 -9.28 21.18
CA ARG A 28 -13.14 -9.42 20.76
C ARG A 28 -13.49 -8.36 19.71
N GLY A 29 -14.32 -8.74 18.72
CA GLY A 29 -14.82 -7.82 17.70
C GLY A 29 -13.81 -7.60 16.57
N LEU A 30 -13.91 -6.42 15.94
CA LEU A 30 -13.05 -5.97 14.85
C LEU A 30 -12.25 -4.75 15.30
N ARG A 31 -10.94 -4.75 15.03
CA ARG A 31 -10.08 -3.57 15.11
C ARG A 31 -10.01 -2.93 13.73
N ALA A 32 -10.27 -1.64 13.66
CA ALA A 32 -9.91 -0.80 12.53
C ALA A 32 -8.72 0.07 12.93
N PHE A 33 -7.65 0.07 12.14
CA PHE A 33 -6.44 0.82 12.44
C PHE A 33 -5.91 1.51 11.19
N PHE A 34 -5.73 2.83 11.26
CA PHE A 34 -5.19 3.61 10.15
C PHE A 34 -3.67 3.65 10.22
N LEU A 35 -3.02 3.18 9.16
CA LEU A 35 -1.59 3.31 8.89
C LEU A 35 -1.26 4.67 8.25
N GLY A 36 -2.25 5.34 7.67
CA GLY A 36 -2.21 6.68 7.09
C GLY A 36 -3.61 7.10 6.62
N GLY A 37 -3.81 8.42 6.41
CA GLY A 37 -5.09 8.97 5.96
C GLY A 37 -6.24 8.97 6.98
N GLY A 38 -5.95 8.80 8.28
CA GLY A 38 -6.96 8.81 9.35
C GLY A 38 -7.30 10.22 9.86
N ASP A 39 -6.29 11.09 9.93
CA ASP A 39 -6.37 12.49 10.37
C ASP A 39 -5.80 13.47 9.32
N GLU A 40 -5.44 12.95 8.14
CA GLU A 40 -4.89 13.70 7.01
C GLU A 40 -5.49 13.23 5.68
N VAL A 41 -5.27 13.99 4.61
CA VAL A 41 -5.60 13.59 3.23
C VAL A 41 -4.33 13.10 2.54
N GLY A 42 -4.41 11.91 1.93
CA GLY A 42 -3.26 11.25 1.32
C GLY A 42 -3.01 9.87 1.92
N ASN A 43 -1.99 9.17 1.41
CA ASN A 43 -1.33 8.00 2.02
C ASN A 43 -2.24 7.00 2.75
N VAL A 44 -3.44 6.74 2.21
CA VAL A 44 -4.47 6.00 2.92
C VAL A 44 -4.06 4.56 3.10
N GLY A 45 -4.22 4.03 4.31
CA GLY A 45 -4.14 2.59 4.56
C GLY A 45 -4.86 2.26 5.85
N CYS A 46 -5.84 1.36 5.79
CA CYS A 46 -6.63 0.97 6.95
C CYS A 46 -6.66 -0.54 7.09
N ILE A 47 -6.23 -1.06 8.24
CA ILE A 47 -6.29 -2.48 8.55
C ILE A 47 -7.55 -2.78 9.32
N LEU A 48 -8.23 -3.84 8.89
CA LEU A 48 -9.24 -4.53 9.65
C LEU A 48 -8.64 -5.84 10.17
N GLU A 49 -8.67 -6.06 11.48
CA GLU A 49 -8.25 -7.31 12.12
C GLU A 49 -9.36 -7.82 13.05
N ASP A 50 -9.66 -9.11 12.97
CA ASP A 50 -10.59 -9.78 13.88
C ASP A 50 -9.86 -10.52 15.00
N SER A 51 -10.62 -11.10 15.94
CA SER A 51 -10.05 -11.85 17.06
C SER A 51 -9.37 -13.18 16.69
N THR A 52 -9.45 -13.61 15.42
CA THR A 52 -8.73 -14.79 14.91
C THR A 52 -7.34 -14.42 14.40
N GLY A 53 -7.02 -13.12 14.30
CA GLY A 53 -5.80 -12.62 13.66
C GLY A 53 -5.91 -12.53 12.15
N THR A 54 -7.10 -12.73 11.58
CA THR A 54 -7.35 -12.52 10.16
C THR A 54 -7.32 -11.03 9.86
N ARG A 55 -6.54 -10.64 8.85
CA ARG A 55 -6.30 -9.24 8.49
C ARG A 55 -6.74 -8.97 7.05
N LEU A 56 -7.38 -7.83 6.87
CA LEU A 56 -7.73 -7.28 5.56
C LEU A 56 -7.25 -5.84 5.50
N LEU A 57 -6.52 -5.49 4.44
CA LEU A 57 -6.12 -4.11 4.20
C LEU A 57 -7.13 -3.42 3.28
N ILE A 58 -7.51 -2.19 3.62
CA ILE A 58 -8.34 -1.30 2.79
C ILE A 58 -7.45 -0.13 2.37
N ASP A 59 -7.19 -0.06 1.08
CA ASP A 59 -6.28 0.87 0.43
C ASP A 59 -4.83 0.82 0.95
N TYR A 60 -3.90 1.25 0.11
CA TYR A 60 -2.52 1.48 0.46
C TYR A 60 -1.94 2.47 -0.53
N GLY A 61 -2.09 3.75 -0.21
CA GLY A 61 -1.75 4.85 -1.10
C GLY A 61 -0.44 5.56 -0.77
N LEU A 62 -0.05 6.51 -1.60
CA LEU A 62 1.02 7.46 -1.29
C LEU A 62 0.50 8.88 -1.50
N ALA A 63 0.89 9.83 -0.65
CA ALA A 63 0.52 11.23 -0.83
C ALA A 63 1.59 11.93 -1.69
N PRO A 64 1.21 12.58 -2.82
CA PRO A 64 2.14 13.25 -3.74
C PRO A 64 2.62 14.61 -3.20
N THR A 65 3.24 14.58 -2.02
CA THR A 65 3.82 15.73 -1.34
C THR A 65 5.32 15.85 -1.67
N ARG A 66 6.00 16.90 -1.16
CA ARG A 66 7.44 17.12 -1.37
C ARG A 66 8.14 17.20 0.01
N PRO A 67 8.78 16.13 0.51
CA PRO A 67 8.92 14.79 -0.08
C PRO A 67 7.62 13.97 -0.05
N PRO A 68 7.45 12.92 -0.88
CA PRO A 68 6.31 12.02 -0.84
C PRO A 68 6.11 11.42 0.56
N LYS A 69 4.86 11.28 0.97
CA LYS A 69 4.48 10.63 2.23
C LYS A 69 3.90 9.26 1.95
N TYR A 70 4.27 8.30 2.78
CA TYR A 70 3.81 6.92 2.72
C TYR A 70 3.02 6.57 3.99
N PRO A 71 2.10 5.60 3.94
CA PRO A 71 1.52 5.02 5.14
C PRO A 71 2.61 4.33 5.96
N ALA A 72 2.36 4.14 7.24
CA ALA A 72 3.15 3.23 8.05
C ALA A 72 3.16 1.83 7.42
N GLU A 73 4.27 1.09 7.64
CA GLU A 73 4.41 -0.27 7.13
C GLU A 73 3.24 -1.14 7.63
N CYS A 74 2.53 -1.79 6.72
CA CYS A 74 1.48 -2.71 7.12
C CYS A 74 2.09 -4.02 7.64
N PRO A 75 1.53 -4.66 8.68
CA PRO A 75 1.81 -6.07 8.95
C PRO A 75 1.49 -6.94 7.73
N SER A 76 1.93 -8.21 7.79
CA SER A 76 1.59 -9.21 6.77
C SER A 76 0.08 -9.30 6.56
N VAL A 77 -0.34 -9.19 5.29
CA VAL A 77 -1.74 -9.28 4.84
C VAL A 77 -1.83 -10.04 3.52
N ASP A 78 -2.74 -11.02 3.47
CA ASP A 78 -2.95 -11.86 2.28
C ASP A 78 -3.86 -11.16 1.25
N HIS A 79 -4.75 -10.27 1.71
CA HIS A 79 -5.76 -9.61 0.89
C HIS A 79 -5.78 -8.10 1.14
N ALA A 80 -5.90 -7.32 0.06
CA ALA A 80 -6.16 -5.89 0.12
C ALA A 80 -7.28 -5.47 -0.83
N ILE A 81 -8.20 -4.62 -0.38
CA ILE A 81 -9.23 -4.01 -1.22
C ILE A 81 -8.77 -2.61 -1.61
N ILE A 82 -8.77 -2.32 -2.91
CA ILE A 82 -8.52 -0.99 -3.47
C ILE A 82 -9.86 -0.37 -3.85
N THR A 83 -10.22 0.71 -3.18
CA THR A 83 -11.53 1.36 -3.29
C THR A 83 -11.70 2.02 -4.66
N HIS A 84 -10.70 2.79 -5.10
CA HIS A 84 -10.70 3.49 -6.38
C HIS A 84 -9.29 3.86 -6.84
N SER A 85 -9.16 4.39 -8.05
CA SER A 85 -7.87 4.48 -8.76
C SER A 85 -7.00 5.69 -8.42
N HIS A 86 -7.33 6.47 -7.39
CA HIS A 86 -6.46 7.59 -7.03
C HIS A 86 -5.19 7.11 -6.31
N ILE A 87 -4.08 7.81 -6.53
CA ILE A 87 -2.76 7.35 -6.08
C ILE A 87 -2.59 7.40 -4.56
N ASP A 88 -3.34 8.28 -3.90
CA ASP A 88 -3.46 8.36 -2.45
C ASP A 88 -4.24 7.20 -1.82
N HIS A 89 -4.81 6.30 -2.64
CA HIS A 89 -5.45 5.05 -2.21
C HIS A 89 -4.74 3.80 -2.72
N MET A 90 -4.04 3.86 -3.86
CA MET A 90 -3.45 2.67 -4.49
C MET A 90 -1.95 2.76 -4.80
N GLY A 91 -1.32 3.90 -4.51
CA GLY A 91 0.06 4.17 -4.89
C GLY A 91 1.08 3.15 -4.35
N MET A 92 0.81 2.54 -3.21
CA MET A 92 1.65 1.51 -2.60
C MET A 92 1.20 0.08 -2.88
N ALA A 93 0.15 -0.13 -3.67
CA ALA A 93 -0.31 -1.49 -4.00
C ALA A 93 0.73 -2.35 -4.76
N PRO A 94 1.57 -1.81 -5.67
CA PRO A 94 2.66 -2.58 -6.28
C PRO A 94 3.65 -3.14 -5.25
N TRP A 95 3.88 -2.39 -4.16
CA TRP A 95 4.73 -2.84 -3.06
C TRP A 95 4.09 -4.01 -2.29
N LEU A 96 2.78 -3.97 -2.01
CA LEU A 96 2.07 -5.08 -1.38
C LEU A 96 2.22 -6.39 -2.16
N VAL A 97 2.05 -6.32 -3.49
CA VAL A 97 2.16 -7.50 -4.36
C VAL A 97 3.61 -7.99 -4.41
N GLY A 98 4.57 -7.07 -4.62
CA GLY A 98 5.99 -7.43 -4.77
C GLY A 98 6.67 -7.89 -3.48
N HIS A 99 6.23 -7.37 -2.32
CA HIS A 99 6.88 -7.63 -1.03
C HIS A 99 6.14 -8.68 -0.19
N LEU A 100 4.81 -8.62 -0.15
CA LEU A 100 3.98 -9.49 0.71
C LEU A 100 3.26 -10.58 -0.08
N GLY A 101 3.23 -10.50 -1.42
CA GLY A 101 2.41 -11.40 -2.24
C GLY A 101 0.91 -11.18 -2.09
N THR A 102 0.51 -10.00 -1.57
CA THR A 102 -0.89 -9.67 -1.29
C THR A 102 -1.75 -9.72 -2.55
N ARG A 103 -2.92 -10.35 -2.45
CA ARG A 103 -3.93 -10.34 -3.51
C ARG A 103 -4.75 -9.06 -3.45
N LEU A 104 -4.74 -8.28 -4.54
CA LEU A 104 -5.54 -7.07 -4.69
C LEU A 104 -6.96 -7.39 -5.18
N HIS A 105 -7.94 -6.74 -4.59
CA HIS A 105 -9.36 -6.77 -4.96
C HIS A 105 -9.82 -5.36 -5.30
N GLY A 106 -10.63 -5.20 -6.33
CA GLY A 106 -11.15 -3.91 -6.75
C GLY A 106 -12.13 -4.07 -7.90
N SER A 107 -12.75 -2.97 -8.31
CA SER A 107 -13.62 -3.00 -9.49
C SER A 107 -12.81 -3.23 -10.77
N PRO A 108 -13.43 -3.76 -11.85
CA PRO A 108 -12.77 -3.85 -13.16
C PRO A 108 -12.26 -2.49 -13.67
N LEU A 109 -12.98 -1.40 -13.38
CA LEU A 109 -12.55 -0.05 -13.70
C LEU A 109 -11.33 0.38 -12.88
N THR A 110 -11.29 0.03 -11.59
CA THR A 110 -10.13 0.30 -10.73
C THR A 110 -8.88 -0.38 -11.30
N ALA A 111 -9.02 -1.64 -11.71
CA ALA A 111 -7.95 -2.43 -12.31
C ALA A 111 -7.48 -1.87 -13.66
N SER A 112 -8.39 -1.46 -14.55
CA SER A 112 -8.01 -0.94 -15.88
C SER A 112 -7.25 0.39 -15.81
N LEU A 113 -7.53 1.22 -14.81
CA LEU A 113 -6.82 2.49 -14.59
C LEU A 113 -5.51 2.32 -13.81
N SER A 114 -5.33 1.21 -13.10
CA SER A 114 -4.19 1.01 -12.19
C SER A 114 -2.82 1.13 -12.86
N GLU A 115 -2.65 0.48 -14.02
CA GLU A 115 -1.39 0.41 -14.75
C GLU A 115 -0.93 1.79 -15.22
N VAL A 116 -1.85 2.60 -15.76
CA VAL A 116 -1.51 3.95 -16.23
C VAL A 116 -1.16 4.88 -15.07
N MET A 117 -1.90 4.80 -13.96
CA MET A 117 -1.65 5.60 -12.76
C MET A 117 -0.27 5.29 -12.15
N TRP A 118 0.09 4.02 -12.02
CA TRP A 118 1.41 3.63 -11.49
C TRP A 118 2.56 3.97 -12.44
N ARG A 119 2.38 3.81 -13.75
CA ARG A 119 3.38 4.22 -14.75
C ARG A 119 3.66 5.72 -14.69
N ASP A 120 2.61 6.53 -14.60
CA ASP A 120 2.76 7.98 -14.50
C ASP A 120 3.43 8.38 -13.18
N THR A 121 3.00 7.77 -12.08
CA THR A 121 3.62 7.98 -10.76
C THR A 121 5.11 7.66 -10.77
N TYR A 122 5.49 6.52 -11.35
CA TYR A 122 6.90 6.14 -11.52
C TYR A 122 7.67 7.16 -12.38
N LYS A 123 7.10 7.57 -13.51
CA LYS A 123 7.72 8.55 -14.41
C LYS A 123 7.95 9.88 -13.71
N VAL A 124 6.95 10.42 -13.03
CA VAL A 124 7.03 11.71 -12.32
C VAL A 124 8.01 11.62 -11.17
N SER A 125 7.95 10.56 -10.36
CA SER A 125 8.89 10.35 -9.23
C SER A 125 10.33 10.36 -9.71
N LYS A 126 10.63 9.62 -10.78
CA LYS A 126 11.96 9.58 -11.39
C LYS A 126 12.45 10.96 -11.88
N ILE A 127 11.56 11.79 -12.43
CA ILE A 127 11.89 13.14 -12.89
C ILE A 127 12.20 14.06 -11.70
N GLU A 128 11.43 13.94 -10.62
CA GLU A 128 11.57 14.77 -9.41
C GLU A 128 12.68 14.26 -8.46
N GLY A 129 13.34 13.15 -8.80
CA GLY A 129 14.48 12.60 -8.05
C GLY A 129 14.10 11.72 -6.85
N TYR A 130 12.90 11.12 -6.89
CA TYR A 130 12.43 10.12 -5.92
C TYR A 130 12.51 8.70 -6.48
#